data_AF-A0A7S4LN89-F1
#
_entry.id   AF-A0A7S4LN89-F1
#
_cell.length_a   1.000
_cell.length_b   1.000
_cell.length_c   1.000
_cell.angle_alpha   90.00
_cell.angle_beta   90.00
_cell.angle_gamma   90.00
#
_symmetry.space_group_name_H-M   'P 1'
#
loop_
_entity.id
_entity.type
_entity.pdbx_description
1 polymer ?
#
loop_
_entity_poly.entity_id
_entity_poly.type
_entity_poly.pdbx_seq_one_letter_code
_entity_poly.pdbx_strand_id
1 'polypeptide(L)'
;RSPLRSHFGSSDFFLRHPNVRFLAMPSKAEVAAHNKEDDCWVIIGDEAFDCTKFLADHPGGKKAILLYAGKDATEEFDMLHDRKVIKKYGIKQGTVTNMGKVS
;
A
#
# COMPACT_ATOMS: atom_id res chain seq x y z
N ARG A 1 -0.78 52.07 21.86
CA ARG A 1 -1.88 51.14 22.20
C ARG A 1 -2.19 50.33 20.95
N SER A 2 -1.76 49.07 20.90
CA SER A 2 -1.91 48.18 19.76
C SER A 2 -2.71 46.95 20.20
N PRO A 3 -3.71 46.46 19.43
CA PRO A 3 -4.35 45.20 19.74
C PRO A 3 -3.72 44.05 18.92
N LEU A 4 -3.12 43.14 19.69
CA LEU A 4 -3.01 41.68 19.56
C LEU A 4 -3.38 41.01 18.23
N ARG A 5 -2.37 40.32 17.69
CA ARG A 5 -2.37 39.36 16.59
C ARG A 5 -3.13 38.09 17.04
N SER A 6 -4.28 37.79 16.44
CA SER A 6 -4.99 36.52 16.65
C SER A 6 -4.31 35.41 15.83
N HIS A 7 -4.01 34.30 16.51
CA HIS A 7 -3.47 33.08 15.92
C HIS A 7 -4.56 32.41 15.06
N PHE A 8 -4.36 32.36 13.75
CA PHE A 8 -5.06 31.41 12.89
C PHE A 8 -4.40 30.04 13.05
N GLY A 9 -5.10 29.11 13.71
CA GLY A 9 -4.73 27.70 13.76
C GLY A 9 -4.79 27.11 12.36
N SER A 10 -3.69 26.48 11.95
CA SER A 10 -3.47 25.92 10.60
C SER A 10 -4.35 24.71 10.27
N SER A 11 -5.36 24.37 11.08
CA SER A 11 -6.16 23.15 10.96
C SER A 11 -7.44 23.32 10.12
N ASP A 12 -7.90 24.54 9.88
CA ASP A 12 -9.20 24.80 9.22
C ASP A 12 -9.10 25.10 7.70
N PHE A 13 -7.89 25.27 7.16
CA PHE A 13 -7.71 25.51 5.73
C PHE A 13 -7.84 24.23 4.88
N PHE A 14 -7.67 23.06 5.52
CA PHE A 14 -7.46 21.78 4.83
C PHE A 14 -8.74 21.00 4.51
N LEU A 15 -9.89 21.40 5.05
CA LEU A 15 -11.18 20.70 4.83
C LEU A 15 -11.97 21.18 3.59
N ARG A 16 -11.43 22.09 2.78
CA ARG A 16 -12.17 22.74 1.67
C ARG A 16 -11.73 22.37 0.25
N HIS A 17 -10.84 21.40 0.05
CA HIS A 17 -10.38 21.02 -1.29
C HIS A 17 -10.72 19.55 -1.60
N PRO A 18 -11.77 19.28 -2.41
CA PRO A 18 -12.24 17.93 -2.71
C PRO A 18 -11.28 17.07 -3.55
N ASN A 19 -10.10 17.58 -3.91
CA ASN A 19 -9.11 16.91 -4.75
C ASN A 19 -7.74 16.70 -4.08
N VAL A 20 -7.61 16.95 -2.77
CA VAL A 20 -6.43 16.50 -2.02
C VAL A 20 -6.77 15.14 -1.41
N ARG A 21 -6.56 14.06 -2.18
CA ARG A 21 -6.44 12.73 -1.59
C ARG A 21 -5.20 12.79 -0.70
N PHE A 22 -5.39 12.97 0.61
CA PHE A 22 -4.37 12.56 1.56
C PHE A 22 -4.06 11.10 1.22
N LEU A 23 -2.87 10.83 0.68
CA LEU A 23 -2.34 9.48 0.59
C LEU A 23 -2.08 9.05 2.03
N ALA A 24 -3.13 8.61 2.71
CA ALA A 24 -3.01 7.98 4.01
C ALA A 24 -2.13 6.76 3.82
N MET A 25 -1.01 6.72 4.53
CA MET A 25 -0.14 5.55 4.57
C MET A 25 -0.94 4.40 5.18
N PRO A 26 -1.04 3.24 4.50
CA PRO A 26 -1.78 2.12 5.05
C PRO A 26 -1.14 1.65 6.36
N SER A 27 -1.96 1.40 7.37
CA SER A 27 -1.47 0.77 8.61
C SER A 27 -1.31 -0.74 8.44
N LYS A 28 -0.51 -1.40 9.27
CA LYS A 28 -0.45 -2.88 9.29
C LYS A 28 -1.83 -3.52 9.53
N ALA A 29 -2.67 -2.88 10.33
CA ALA A 29 -4.03 -3.36 10.60
C ALA A 29 -4.93 -3.25 9.36
N GLU A 30 -4.78 -2.18 8.58
CA GLU A 30 -5.47 -2.01 7.31
C GLU A 30 -5.04 -3.10 6.33
N VAL A 31 -3.72 -3.30 6.14
CA VAL A 31 -3.22 -4.38 5.27
C VAL A 31 -3.77 -5.75 5.71
N ALA A 32 -3.83 -6.02 7.03
CA ALA A 32 -4.34 -7.29 7.56
C ALA A 32 -5.82 -7.57 7.22
N ALA A 33 -6.62 -6.54 6.90
CA ALA A 33 -8.00 -6.70 6.47
C ALA A 33 -8.10 -7.23 5.02
N HIS A 34 -7.08 -7.01 4.19
CA HIS A 34 -7.01 -7.41 2.78
C HIS A 34 -6.35 -8.79 2.63
N ASN A 35 -7.05 -9.83 3.11
CA ASN A 35 -6.51 -11.18 3.29
C ASN A 35 -7.25 -12.29 2.50
N LYS A 36 -7.95 -11.93 1.42
CA LYS A 36 -8.77 -12.86 0.61
C LYS A 36 -8.30 -12.93 -0.84
N GLU A 37 -8.78 -13.91 -1.61
CA GLU A 37 -8.40 -14.06 -3.02
C GLU A 37 -8.90 -12.91 -3.90
N ASP A 38 -10.07 -12.35 -3.58
CA ASP A 38 -10.66 -11.20 -4.25
C ASP A 38 -10.25 -9.85 -3.63
N ASP A 39 -9.41 -9.87 -2.59
CA ASP A 39 -8.91 -8.69 -1.88
C ASP A 39 -7.60 -9.04 -1.13
N CYS A 40 -6.48 -9.00 -1.85
CA CYS A 40 -5.19 -9.55 -1.40
C CYS A 40 -4.10 -8.49 -1.40
N TRP A 41 -3.74 -8.01 -0.22
CA TRP A 41 -2.57 -7.15 -0.06
C TRP A 41 -1.43 -7.88 0.66
N VAL A 42 -0.21 -7.47 0.38
CA VAL A 42 1.00 -7.97 1.06
C VAL A 42 1.95 -6.80 1.34
N ILE A 43 2.77 -6.93 2.38
CA ILE A 43 3.87 -6.00 2.65
C ILE A 43 5.15 -6.59 2.11
N ILE A 44 5.93 -5.79 1.36
CA ILE A 44 7.29 -6.14 0.94
C ILE A 44 8.20 -4.95 1.27
N GLY A 45 9.13 -5.16 2.20
CA GLY A 45 9.92 -4.11 2.82
C GLY A 45 9.04 -3.24 3.73
N ASP A 46 8.93 -1.96 3.39
CA ASP A 46 8.13 -0.99 4.12
C ASP A 46 6.93 -0.48 3.29
N GLU A 47 6.58 -1.16 2.20
CA GLU A 47 5.49 -0.78 1.30
C GLU A 47 4.43 -1.88 1.22
N ALA A 48 3.16 -1.47 1.13
CA ALA A 48 2.04 -2.37 0.88
C ALA A 48 1.71 -2.43 -0.62
N PHE A 49 1.36 -3.62 -1.10
CA PHE A 49 1.02 -3.89 -2.49
C PHE A 49 -0.30 -4.64 -2.57
N ASP A 50 -1.23 -4.13 -3.39
CA ASP A 50 -2.41 -4.87 -3.81
C ASP A 50 -2.03 -5.81 -4.96
N CYS A 51 -2.10 -7.10 -4.69
CA CYS A 51 -1.76 -8.19 -5.60
C CYS A 51 -2.99 -8.90 -6.18
N THR A 52 -4.20 -8.43 -5.88
CA THR A 52 -5.48 -9.12 -6.19
C THR A 52 -5.55 -9.53 -7.67
N LYS A 53 -5.24 -8.61 -8.59
CA LYS A 53 -5.27 -8.87 -10.03
C LYS A 53 -4.09 -9.71 -10.53
N PHE A 54 -2.98 -9.72 -9.79
CA PHE A 54 -1.77 -10.45 -10.14
C PHE A 54 -1.79 -11.92 -9.73
N LEU A 55 -2.69 -12.34 -8.83
CA LEU A 55 -2.73 -13.70 -8.32
C LEU A 55 -2.75 -14.78 -9.41
N ALA A 56 -3.52 -14.59 -10.48
CA ALA A 56 -3.63 -15.53 -11.59
C ALA A 56 -2.39 -15.54 -12.50
N ASP A 57 -1.68 -14.43 -12.58
CA ASP A 57 -0.51 -14.24 -13.45
C ASP A 57 0.81 -14.56 -12.73
N HIS A 58 0.77 -14.81 -11.42
CA HIS A 58 1.95 -15.11 -10.63
C HIS A 58 2.61 -16.44 -11.07
N PRO A 59 3.86 -16.44 -11.56
CA PRO A 59 4.52 -17.66 -12.04
C PRO A 59 4.71 -18.74 -10.98
N GLY A 60 4.84 -18.36 -9.70
CA GLY A 60 4.88 -19.30 -8.56
C GLY A 60 3.51 -19.84 -8.14
N GLY A 61 2.45 -19.45 -8.86
CA GLY A 61 1.07 -19.80 -8.59
C GLY A 61 0.40 -18.93 -7.51
N LYS A 62 -0.93 -18.80 -7.60
CA LYS A 62 -1.73 -17.96 -6.68
C LYS A 62 -1.53 -18.28 -5.20
N LYS A 63 -1.39 -19.56 -4.86
CA LYS A 63 -1.32 -20.04 -3.47
C LYS A 63 -0.08 -19.51 -2.73
N ALA A 64 1.01 -19.24 -3.45
CA ALA A 64 2.22 -18.69 -2.85
C ALA A 64 1.99 -17.29 -2.28
N ILE A 65 1.25 -16.43 -3.00
CA ILE A 65 0.90 -15.08 -2.51
C ILE A 65 -0.17 -15.18 -1.42
N LEU A 66 -1.20 -16.02 -1.62
CA LEU A 66 -2.32 -16.15 -0.68
C LEU A 66 -1.90 -16.60 0.73
N LEU A 67 -0.78 -17.31 0.88
CA LEU A 67 -0.24 -17.68 2.19
C LEU A 67 0.11 -16.44 3.06
N TYR A 68 0.44 -15.34 2.39
CA TYR A 68 0.82 -14.06 2.97
C TYR A 68 -0.23 -12.96 2.76
N ALA A 69 -1.44 -13.30 2.32
CA ALA A 69 -2.52 -12.31 2.19
C ALA A 69 -2.77 -11.63 3.54
N GLY A 70 -2.71 -10.29 3.54
CA GLY A 70 -2.79 -9.44 4.72
C GLY A 70 -1.56 -9.47 5.63
N LYS A 71 -0.40 -9.91 5.15
CA LYS A 71 0.82 -10.07 5.96
C LYS A 71 2.05 -9.47 5.31
N ASP A 72 3.11 -9.41 6.10
CA ASP A 72 4.46 -9.17 5.63
C ASP A 72 5.05 -10.43 4.99
N ALA A 73 5.49 -10.31 3.75
CA ALA A 73 6.09 -11.37 2.95
C ALA A 73 7.55 -11.05 2.57
N THR A 74 8.18 -10.08 3.24
CA THR A 74 9.47 -9.51 2.84
C THR A 74 10.56 -10.57 2.77
N GLU A 75 10.70 -11.40 3.81
CA GLU A 75 11.77 -12.39 3.88
C GLU A 75 11.62 -13.43 2.76
N GLU A 76 10.43 -14.01 2.61
CA GLU A 76 10.18 -15.02 1.60
C GLU A 76 10.22 -14.47 0.18
N PHE A 77 9.81 -13.22 -0.02
CA PHE A 77 9.96 -12.54 -1.29
C PHE A 77 11.44 -12.35 -1.65
N ASP A 78 12.24 -11.78 -0.75
CA ASP A 78 13.65 -11.47 -1.00
C ASP A 78 14.51 -12.75 -1.15
N MET A 79 14.08 -13.89 -0.58
CA MET A 79 14.73 -15.19 -0.79
C MET A 79 14.55 -15.75 -2.21
N LEU A 80 13.47 -15.38 -2.90
CA LEU A 80 13.06 -15.99 -4.17
C LEU A 80 13.10 -15.01 -5.36
N HIS A 81 13.08 -13.70 -5.10
CA HIS A 81 12.88 -12.68 -6.12
C HIS A 81 13.78 -11.44 -5.91
N ASP A 82 14.25 -10.85 -7.01
CA ASP A 82 14.81 -9.48 -7.00
C ASP A 82 13.64 -8.47 -6.98
N ARG A 83 13.67 -7.46 -6.09
CA ARG A 83 12.63 -6.42 -5.98
C ARG A 83 12.28 -5.70 -7.29
N LYS A 84 13.15 -5.71 -8.30
CA LYS A 84 12.86 -5.20 -9.66
C LYS A 84 11.66 -5.91 -10.31
N VAL A 85 11.35 -7.15 -9.93
CA VAL A 85 10.22 -7.90 -10.51
C VAL A 85 8.87 -7.25 -10.19
N ILE A 86 8.72 -6.57 -9.05
CA ILE A 86 7.49 -5.85 -8.68
C ILE A 86 7.19 -4.75 -9.71
N LYS A 87 8.21 -3.95 -10.05
CA LYS A 87 8.07 -2.90 -11.08
C LYS A 87 7.86 -3.50 -12.47
N LYS A 88 8.55 -4.60 -12.78
CA LYS A 88 8.58 -5.19 -14.12
C LYS A 88 7.33 -5.99 -14.46
N TYR A 89 6.78 -6.77 -13.53
CA TYR A 89 5.69 -7.73 -13.77
C TYR A 89 4.37 -7.33 -13.11
N GLY A 90 4.41 -6.47 -12.08
CA GLY A 90 3.22 -6.00 -11.39
C GLY A 90 2.78 -4.61 -11.84
N ILE A 91 3.61 -3.60 -11.59
CA ILE A 91 3.21 -2.19 -11.75
C ILE A 91 3.10 -1.79 -13.24
N LYS A 92 4.07 -2.17 -14.09
CA LYS A 92 4.04 -1.81 -15.52
C LYS A 92 2.91 -2.50 -16.28
N GLN A 93 2.47 -3.65 -15.81
CA GLN A 93 1.36 -4.43 -16.35
C GLN A 93 0.01 -3.96 -15.78
N GLY A 94 0.03 -3.17 -14.70
CA GLY A 94 -1.17 -2.71 -14.00
C GLY A 94 -1.88 -3.80 -13.20
N THR A 95 -1.20 -4.91 -12.89
CA THR A 95 -1.74 -6.04 -12.12
C THR A 95 -1.39 -5.97 -10.64
N VAL A 96 -0.38 -5.19 -10.27
CA VAL A 96 -0.04 -4.86 -8.88
C VAL A 96 -0.12 -3.35 -8.67
N THR A 97 -0.76 -2.91 -7.59
CA THR A 97 -0.83 -1.50 -7.20
C THR A 97 0.02 -1.28 -5.95
N ASN A 98 0.91 -0.28 -5.96
CA ASN A 98 1.62 0.15 -4.75
C ASN A 98 0.68 1.06 -3.93
N MET A 99 0.40 0.66 -2.70
CA MET A 99 -0.50 1.33 -1.77
C MET A 99 0.21 2.37 -0.90
N GLY A 100 1.54 2.43 -0.98
CA GLY A 100 2.39 3.35 -0.25
C GLY A 100 3.13 2.69 0.90
N LYS A 101 3.90 3.51 1.63
CA LYS A 101 4.62 3.07 2.82
C LYS A 101 3.64 2.68 3.92
N VAL A 102 3.98 1.62 4.64
CA VAL A 102 3.23 1.17 5.82
C VAL A 102 3.66 1.98 7.04
N SER A 103 2.69 2.55 7.77
CA SER A 103 2.91 3.31 9.00
C SER A 103 2.97 2.44 10.25
#